data_AF-A0A7G6X8M0-F1
#
_entry.id   AF-A0A7G6X8M0-F1
#
_cell.length_a   1.000
_cell.length_b   1.000
_cell.length_c   1.000
_cell.angle_alpha   90.00
_cell.angle_beta   90.00
_cell.angle_gamma   90.00
#
_symmetry.space_group_name_H-M   'P 1'
#
loop_
_entity.id
_entity.type
_entity.pdbx_description
1 polymer ?
#
loop_
_entity_poly.entity_id
_entity_poly.type
_entity_poly.pdbx_seq_one_letter_code
_entity_poly.pdbx_strand_id
1 'polypeptide(L)'
;MSYRTAAVALLAFGLTTSGVAYAGASDTEIQLTVTPNQSNGRITGDNQGFSVESADFAHGYLTKQRMAQRLRTLGPGVLRLGGYSMDLVWPSFGAAKGTPAPDWAIGGTVDRSDFEQLKQLVRASGWKVTLGAPLKSVLDGQVTMDQVVEEVAVAHEVLGDDLLSVEMGNEYDHVTTLTPAQYWEKLKEYQAAIQARLPKAKIRMSGPSANTAKTNTQLDGFATAALADPVVKPSDVLGEISSHWYPGSHCGTSNLTIPQLMSAATSTTTEAKLAGIESIGERFLKPIPMTINESNSASCSGQPGVSTSYATSLWSLDYLLQTARSGISRLQFHTNTAAICGDFKPRASPDYPISYRYYGAFCAADQAALDRGDLSATPLYYGIWAFRQVPQGRFVTLDVAAADLGKLRAYGIEGRHGELTVVLINVQDPAAADGTTDKVSLALSADYRHGRQVTLRSTAPEGLASSDPSTITLGGQQIRPDGKATGTPHAQALNPHGRALTAEIPAGTAQLITLTR
;
A
#
# COMPACT_ATOMS: atom_id res chain seq x y z
N MET A 1 -92.03 29.54 -21.62
CA MET A 1 -90.73 28.84 -21.49
C MET A 1 -89.90 29.64 -20.51
N SER A 2 -89.91 29.20 -19.25
CA SER A 2 -89.32 29.89 -18.11
C SER A 2 -87.95 29.30 -17.81
N TYR A 3 -86.91 30.13 -17.72
CA TYR A 3 -85.73 29.81 -16.94
C TYR A 3 -85.44 30.97 -15.99
N ARG A 4 -85.50 30.63 -14.70
CA ARG A 4 -85.32 31.50 -13.54
C ARG A 4 -83.83 31.68 -13.27
N THR A 5 -83.48 32.91 -12.91
CA THR A 5 -82.25 33.34 -12.24
C THR A 5 -82.09 32.62 -10.90
N ALA A 6 -80.94 32.01 -10.66
CA ALA A 6 -80.53 31.48 -9.37
C ALA A 6 -79.26 32.20 -8.91
N ALA A 7 -79.33 32.85 -7.75
CA ALA A 7 -78.19 33.41 -7.04
C ALA A 7 -77.40 32.27 -6.39
N VAL A 8 -76.08 32.23 -6.61
CA VAL A 8 -75.17 31.27 -5.97
C VAL A 8 -74.44 31.99 -4.84
N ALA A 9 -74.57 31.45 -3.63
CA ALA A 9 -73.85 31.89 -2.44
C ALA A 9 -72.36 31.51 -2.54
N LEU A 10 -71.47 32.46 -2.25
CA LEU A 10 -70.05 32.21 -2.06
C LEU A 10 -69.83 31.48 -0.72
N LEU A 11 -69.40 30.22 -0.78
CA LEU A 11 -68.78 29.51 0.33
C LEU A 11 -67.26 29.68 0.23
N ALA A 12 -66.67 30.37 1.20
CA ALA A 12 -65.23 30.47 1.36
C ALA A 12 -64.69 29.11 1.83
N PHE A 13 -64.03 28.37 0.94
CA PHE A 13 -63.19 27.25 1.31
C PHE A 13 -61.84 27.80 1.80
N GLY A 14 -61.57 27.67 3.10
CA GLY A 14 -60.24 27.85 3.64
C GLY A 14 -59.33 26.75 3.09
N LEU A 15 -58.41 27.12 2.21
CA LEU A 15 -57.28 26.29 1.83
C LEU A 15 -56.38 26.12 3.06
N THR A 16 -56.50 25.00 3.74
CA THR A 16 -55.46 24.52 4.64
C THR A 16 -54.29 24.09 3.78
N THR A 17 -53.27 24.95 3.72
CA THR A 17 -51.96 24.56 3.19
C THR A 17 -51.39 23.50 4.13
N SER A 18 -51.56 22.23 3.78
CA SER A 18 -50.77 21.15 4.36
C SER A 18 -49.32 21.42 4.01
N GLY A 19 -48.60 22.10 4.91
CA GLY A 19 -47.16 22.22 4.82
C GLY A 19 -46.60 20.81 4.80
N VAL A 20 -46.09 20.38 3.65
CA VAL A 20 -45.18 19.24 3.60
C VAL A 20 -43.96 19.73 4.37
N ALA A 21 -43.87 19.36 5.64
CA ALA A 21 -42.64 19.45 6.37
C ALA A 21 -41.63 18.62 5.59
N TYR A 22 -40.72 19.28 4.88
CA TYR A 22 -39.45 18.67 4.55
C TYR A 22 -38.86 18.27 5.90
N ALA A 23 -38.91 16.98 6.22
CA ALA A 23 -38.04 16.42 7.22
C ALA A 23 -36.62 16.81 6.78
N GLY A 24 -36.00 17.74 7.51
CA GLY A 24 -34.59 18.02 7.33
C GLY A 24 -33.86 16.68 7.38
N ALA A 25 -32.91 16.47 6.47
CA ALA A 25 -32.01 15.33 6.55
C ALA A 25 -31.52 15.24 8.00
N SER A 26 -31.75 14.11 8.67
CA SER A 26 -31.23 13.94 10.02
C SER A 26 -29.73 14.04 9.92
N ASP A 27 -29.17 15.06 10.55
CA ASP A 27 -27.75 15.28 10.72
C ASP A 27 -27.26 14.18 11.67
N THR A 28 -27.06 12.98 11.11
CA THR A 28 -26.95 11.75 11.89
C THR A 28 -25.51 11.66 12.35
N GLU A 29 -25.27 12.10 13.58
CA GLU A 29 -23.95 12.05 14.21
C GLU A 29 -23.52 10.59 14.41
N ILE A 30 -22.36 10.23 13.86
CA ILE A 30 -21.76 8.90 14.02
C ILE A 30 -21.07 8.88 15.39
N GLN A 31 -21.57 8.04 16.29
CA GLN A 31 -21.00 7.85 17.62
C GLN A 31 -20.01 6.69 17.58
N LEU A 32 -18.77 6.92 18.02
CA LEU A 32 -17.72 5.90 18.10
C LEU A 32 -17.21 5.74 19.54
N THR A 33 -17.19 4.51 20.03
CA THR A 33 -16.67 4.08 21.31
C THR A 33 -15.27 3.50 21.15
N VAL A 34 -14.33 4.03 21.92
CA VAL A 34 -12.95 3.52 21.97
C VAL A 34 -12.85 2.34 22.93
N THR A 35 -12.54 1.15 22.43
CA THR A 35 -12.38 -0.05 23.27
C THR A 35 -11.00 -0.68 23.08
N PRO A 36 -10.19 -0.87 24.14
CA PRO A 36 -8.93 -1.60 24.04
C PRO A 36 -9.13 -3.02 23.49
N ASN A 37 -8.28 -3.45 22.57
CA ASN A 37 -8.32 -4.82 22.05
C ASN A 37 -6.90 -5.36 21.86
N GLN A 38 -6.52 -6.36 22.66
CA GLN A 38 -5.17 -6.93 22.65
C GLN A 38 -4.90 -7.85 21.46
N SER A 39 -5.94 -8.37 20.79
CA SER A 39 -5.78 -9.23 19.61
C SER A 39 -5.47 -8.44 18.34
N ASN A 40 -5.75 -7.13 18.31
CA ASN A 40 -5.47 -6.32 17.14
C ASN A 40 -3.96 -6.18 16.91
N GLY A 41 -3.58 -6.02 15.64
CA GLY A 41 -2.21 -5.74 15.23
C GLY A 41 -1.62 -4.44 15.78
N ARG A 42 -0.43 -4.10 15.28
CA ARG A 42 0.35 -2.94 15.74
C ARG A 42 0.98 -2.22 14.57
N ILE A 43 1.10 -0.90 14.71
CA ILE A 43 2.04 -0.12 13.91
C ILE A 43 3.41 -0.23 14.60
N THR A 44 4.35 -0.89 13.94
CA THR A 44 5.71 -1.18 14.42
C THR A 44 6.74 -0.19 13.90
N GLY A 45 6.41 0.55 12.84
CA GLY A 45 7.33 1.43 12.13
C GLY A 45 7.91 0.85 10.85
N ASP A 46 7.76 -0.47 10.63
CA ASP A 46 8.23 -1.18 9.42
C ASP A 46 7.06 -1.64 8.52
N ASN A 47 5.87 -1.04 8.70
CA ASN A 47 4.62 -1.51 8.10
C ASN A 47 4.43 -1.15 6.62
N GLN A 48 5.30 -0.33 6.05
CA GLN A 48 5.19 0.15 4.66
C GLN A 48 6.47 -0.12 3.89
N GLY A 49 6.35 -0.20 2.57
CA GLY A 49 7.49 -0.31 1.66
C GLY A 49 7.07 -0.10 0.21
N PHE A 50 8.03 -0.28 -0.68
CA PHE A 50 7.80 -0.30 -2.11
C PHE A 50 8.28 -1.61 -2.69
N SER A 51 7.48 -2.14 -3.61
CA SER A 51 7.86 -3.21 -4.51
C SER A 51 8.22 -2.58 -5.84
N VAL A 52 9.34 -2.97 -6.42
CA VAL A 52 9.84 -2.45 -7.70
C VAL A 52 10.28 -3.60 -8.56
N GLU A 53 10.16 -3.42 -9.87
CA GLU A 53 10.73 -4.39 -10.80
C GLU A 53 12.24 -4.52 -10.61
N SER A 54 12.74 -5.73 -10.75
CA SER A 54 14.18 -5.99 -10.79
C SER A 54 14.82 -5.31 -12.00
N ALA A 55 14.07 -5.14 -13.10
CA ALA A 55 14.53 -4.36 -14.25
C ALA A 55 14.76 -2.87 -13.93
N ASP A 56 13.90 -2.27 -13.09
CA ASP A 56 14.09 -0.89 -12.63
C ASP A 56 15.41 -0.73 -11.85
N PHE A 57 15.82 -1.76 -11.12
CA PHE A 57 17.13 -1.82 -10.46
C PHE A 57 18.27 -2.02 -11.47
N ALA A 58 18.16 -3.00 -12.37
CA ALA A 58 19.17 -3.34 -13.38
C ALA A 58 19.47 -2.19 -14.37
N HIS A 59 18.51 -1.28 -14.59
CA HIS A 59 18.69 -0.09 -15.42
C HIS A 59 19.17 1.15 -14.63
N GLY A 60 19.44 1.03 -13.32
CA GLY A 60 19.89 2.13 -12.46
C GLY A 60 18.81 3.19 -12.18
N TYR A 61 17.55 2.90 -12.48
CA TYR A 61 16.44 3.84 -12.31
C TYR A 61 16.08 4.03 -10.83
N LEU A 62 16.20 2.97 -10.03
CA LEU A 62 16.01 3.00 -8.59
C LEU A 62 17.03 3.90 -7.87
N THR A 63 18.28 3.93 -8.34
CA THR A 63 19.41 4.56 -7.64
C THR A 63 19.65 6.02 -8.05
N LYS A 64 18.74 6.61 -8.84
CA LYS A 64 18.81 8.01 -9.26
C LYS A 64 18.87 8.98 -8.07
N GLN A 65 19.54 10.10 -8.32
CA GLN A 65 19.65 11.19 -7.34
C GLN A 65 18.24 11.61 -6.86
N ARG A 66 18.13 11.88 -5.55
CA ARG A 66 16.89 12.29 -4.83
C ARG A 66 15.86 11.20 -4.54
N MET A 67 15.99 9.97 -5.05
CA MET A 67 15.14 8.85 -4.59
C MET A 67 15.23 8.70 -3.07
N ALA A 68 16.44 8.78 -2.50
CA ALA A 68 16.66 8.71 -1.06
C ALA A 68 15.86 9.75 -0.26
N GLN A 69 15.68 10.97 -0.80
CA GLN A 69 14.91 12.01 -0.09
C GLN A 69 13.42 11.66 -0.02
N ARG A 70 12.85 11.05 -1.05
CA ARG A 70 11.45 10.59 -1.02
C ARG A 70 11.26 9.51 0.03
N LEU A 71 12.11 8.51 -0.02
CA LEU A 71 12.12 7.41 0.93
C LEU A 71 12.25 7.94 2.37
N ARG A 72 13.15 8.91 2.63
CA ARG A 72 13.24 9.59 3.95
C ARG A 72 11.96 10.29 4.36
N THR A 73 11.29 10.99 3.44
CA THR A 73 10.04 11.70 3.72
C THR A 73 8.92 10.74 4.15
N LEU A 74 8.91 9.52 3.60
CA LEU A 74 7.98 8.47 4.00
C LEU A 74 8.33 7.82 5.35
N GLY A 75 9.56 7.96 5.83
CA GLY A 75 10.06 7.28 7.03
C GLY A 75 10.66 5.91 6.73
N PRO A 76 10.89 5.05 7.75
CA PRO A 76 11.43 3.71 7.53
C PRO A 76 10.57 2.87 6.59
N GLY A 77 11.21 1.97 5.85
CA GLY A 77 10.55 1.09 4.92
C GLY A 77 11.49 0.07 4.28
N VAL A 78 10.93 -0.79 3.46
CA VAL A 78 11.66 -1.82 2.71
C VAL A 78 11.44 -1.63 1.21
N LEU A 79 12.51 -1.73 0.43
CA LEU A 79 12.49 -1.85 -1.02
C LEU A 79 12.57 -3.34 -1.37
N ARG A 80 11.49 -3.90 -1.91
CA ARG A 80 11.50 -5.25 -2.49
C ARG A 80 11.82 -5.14 -3.98
N LEU A 81 12.97 -5.68 -4.37
CA LEU A 81 13.38 -5.80 -5.77
C LEU A 81 12.84 -7.14 -6.28
N GLY A 82 11.90 -7.13 -7.21
CA GLY A 82 11.25 -8.36 -7.66
C GLY A 82 10.43 -8.13 -8.90
N GLY A 83 9.13 -8.42 -8.81
CA GLY A 83 8.20 -8.34 -9.93
C GLY A 83 8.45 -9.44 -10.95
N TYR A 84 7.64 -9.44 -12.01
CA TYR A 84 7.79 -10.44 -13.07
C TYR A 84 9.12 -10.31 -13.82
N SER A 85 9.73 -9.11 -13.80
CA SER A 85 11.00 -8.86 -14.49
C SER A 85 12.21 -9.52 -13.84
N MET A 86 12.08 -10.09 -12.64
CA MET A 86 13.20 -10.79 -11.98
C MET A 86 13.75 -11.94 -12.84
N ASP A 87 12.90 -12.60 -13.61
CA ASP A 87 13.27 -13.68 -14.52
C ASP A 87 13.69 -13.16 -15.92
N LEU A 88 13.77 -11.85 -16.10
CA LEU A 88 14.21 -11.18 -17.33
C LEU A 88 15.53 -10.43 -17.14
N VAL A 89 16.05 -10.34 -15.91
CA VAL A 89 17.33 -9.70 -15.61
C VAL A 89 18.45 -10.71 -15.74
N TRP A 90 19.59 -10.30 -16.31
CA TRP A 90 20.81 -11.09 -16.38
C TRP A 90 21.71 -10.83 -15.17
N PRO A 91 21.93 -11.82 -14.27
CA PRO A 91 22.88 -11.68 -13.17
C PRO A 91 24.30 -11.92 -13.70
N SER A 92 25.10 -10.85 -13.84
CA SER A 92 26.49 -10.93 -14.32
C SER A 92 27.47 -11.26 -13.19
N PHE A 93 27.25 -12.43 -12.57
CA PHE A 93 28.03 -12.92 -11.42
C PHE A 93 28.58 -14.32 -11.68
N GLY A 94 29.54 -14.75 -10.84
CA GLY A 94 30.22 -16.03 -11.01
C GLY A 94 30.84 -16.17 -12.40
N ALA A 95 30.54 -17.29 -13.08
CA ALA A 95 31.02 -17.57 -14.44
C ALA A 95 30.43 -16.62 -15.52
N ALA A 96 29.31 -15.97 -15.26
CA ALA A 96 28.66 -15.01 -16.16
C ALA A 96 29.19 -13.57 -16.01
N LYS A 97 30.17 -13.35 -15.12
CA LYS A 97 30.73 -12.03 -14.90
C LYS A 97 31.41 -11.51 -16.17
N GLY A 98 30.99 -10.33 -16.63
CA GLY A 98 31.54 -9.69 -17.83
C GLY A 98 31.16 -10.36 -19.16
N THR A 99 30.26 -11.34 -19.13
CA THR A 99 29.68 -11.90 -20.37
C THR A 99 28.49 -11.03 -20.81
N PRO A 100 28.31 -10.81 -22.13
CA PRO A 100 27.13 -10.12 -22.64
C PRO A 100 25.84 -10.79 -22.17
N ALA A 101 24.82 -9.99 -21.83
CA ALA A 101 23.49 -10.52 -21.56
C ALA A 101 22.90 -11.17 -22.83
N PRO A 102 22.24 -12.33 -22.69
CA PRO A 102 21.56 -12.97 -23.81
C PRO A 102 20.30 -12.21 -24.23
N ASP A 103 19.84 -12.39 -25.47
CA ASP A 103 18.70 -11.65 -26.05
C ASP A 103 17.38 -11.80 -25.26
N TRP A 104 17.20 -12.89 -24.52
CA TRP A 104 16.01 -13.09 -23.69
C TRP A 104 16.00 -12.20 -22.45
N ALA A 105 17.16 -11.73 -21.98
CA ALA A 105 17.34 -10.97 -20.75
C ALA A 105 17.07 -9.47 -20.97
N ILE A 106 15.84 -9.16 -21.40
CA ILE A 106 15.39 -7.81 -21.73
C ILE A 106 15.20 -6.90 -20.50
N GLY A 107 15.30 -7.44 -19.29
CA GLY A 107 15.21 -6.70 -18.04
C GLY A 107 16.50 -5.97 -17.66
N GLY A 108 17.57 -6.12 -18.44
CA GLY A 108 18.87 -5.50 -18.17
C GLY A 108 19.85 -6.46 -17.50
N THR A 109 20.99 -5.92 -17.07
CA THR A 109 22.07 -6.67 -16.41
C THR A 109 22.30 -6.08 -15.03
N VAL A 110 22.51 -6.95 -14.04
CA VAL A 110 22.95 -6.53 -12.70
C VAL A 110 24.38 -6.98 -12.47
N ASP A 111 25.19 -6.06 -11.94
CA ASP A 111 26.54 -6.34 -11.45
C ASP A 111 26.81 -5.69 -10.07
N ARG A 112 28.07 -5.74 -9.61
CA ARG A 112 28.48 -5.18 -8.31
C ARG A 112 28.20 -3.68 -8.21
N SER A 113 28.39 -2.93 -9.29
CA SER A 113 28.24 -1.46 -9.28
C SER A 113 26.79 -1.05 -9.00
N ASP A 114 25.81 -1.85 -9.41
CA ASP A 114 24.41 -1.62 -9.08
C ASP A 114 24.16 -1.76 -7.58
N PHE A 115 24.74 -2.77 -6.93
CA PHE A 115 24.67 -2.93 -5.47
C PHE A 115 25.40 -1.80 -4.73
N GLU A 116 26.51 -1.29 -5.25
CA GLU A 116 27.22 -0.14 -4.66
C GLU A 116 26.37 1.15 -4.73
N GLN A 117 25.66 1.36 -5.83
CA GLN A 117 24.69 2.44 -5.95
C GLN A 117 23.48 2.24 -5.03
N LEU A 118 22.97 1.02 -4.93
CA LEU A 118 21.90 0.67 -4.00
C LEU A 118 22.32 0.90 -2.55
N LYS A 119 23.59 0.61 -2.20
CA LYS A 119 24.13 0.90 -0.87
C LYS A 119 24.09 2.39 -0.54
N GLN A 120 24.39 3.25 -1.51
CA GLN A 120 24.28 4.70 -1.32
C GLN A 120 22.83 5.12 -1.07
N LEU A 121 21.88 4.55 -1.82
CA LEU A 121 20.45 4.79 -1.63
C LEU A 121 19.99 4.39 -0.23
N VAL A 122 20.22 3.15 0.19
CA VAL A 122 19.77 2.62 1.49
C VAL A 122 20.42 3.34 2.67
N ARG A 123 21.72 3.67 2.59
CA ARG A 123 22.40 4.50 3.61
C ARG A 123 21.78 5.88 3.72
N ALA A 124 21.44 6.50 2.59
CA ALA A 124 20.87 7.83 2.57
C ALA A 124 19.40 7.84 3.00
N SER A 125 18.62 6.79 2.72
CA SER A 125 17.20 6.72 3.06
C SER A 125 16.92 6.12 4.43
N GLY A 126 17.80 5.25 4.94
CA GLY A 126 17.53 4.39 6.08
C GLY A 126 16.61 3.22 5.77
N TRP A 127 16.32 2.95 4.49
CA TRP A 127 15.49 1.82 4.06
C TRP A 127 16.31 0.55 3.96
N LYS A 128 15.63 -0.60 4.05
CA LYS A 128 16.24 -1.92 3.83
C LYS A 128 15.82 -2.50 2.49
N VAL A 129 16.43 -3.62 2.09
CA VAL A 129 16.19 -4.27 0.81
C VAL A 129 15.83 -5.74 1.00
N THR A 130 14.79 -6.20 0.30
CA THR A 130 14.59 -7.60 -0.02
C THR A 130 15.01 -7.81 -1.47
N LEU A 131 15.97 -8.71 -1.71
CA LEU A 131 16.50 -8.98 -3.05
C LEU A 131 15.77 -10.17 -3.67
N GLY A 132 15.14 -9.97 -4.82
CA GLY A 132 14.57 -11.04 -5.63
C GLY A 132 15.65 -11.88 -6.30
N ALA A 133 15.50 -13.20 -6.20
CA ALA A 133 16.30 -14.21 -6.89
C ALA A 133 15.41 -14.91 -7.93
N PRO A 134 15.84 -15.03 -9.19
CA PRO A 134 15.02 -15.61 -10.25
C PRO A 134 14.62 -17.04 -9.93
N LEU A 135 13.46 -17.48 -10.44
CA LEU A 135 13.02 -18.88 -10.28
C LEU A 135 12.82 -19.53 -11.65
N LYS A 136 12.00 -18.92 -12.51
CA LYS A 136 11.66 -19.52 -13.80
C LYS A 136 12.90 -19.66 -14.69
N SER A 137 13.71 -18.63 -14.80
CA SER A 137 14.93 -18.65 -15.63
C SER A 137 15.96 -19.66 -15.09
N VAL A 138 15.96 -19.96 -13.79
CA VAL A 138 16.76 -21.04 -13.21
C VAL A 138 16.20 -22.42 -13.53
N LEU A 139 14.88 -22.60 -13.46
CA LEU A 139 14.22 -23.86 -13.84
C LEU A 139 14.37 -24.17 -15.34
N ASP A 140 14.37 -23.14 -16.18
CA ASP A 140 14.55 -23.24 -17.63
C ASP A 140 16.03 -23.41 -18.02
N GLY A 141 16.96 -23.33 -17.06
CA GLY A 141 18.41 -23.46 -17.30
C GLY A 141 19.06 -22.24 -17.98
N GLN A 142 18.37 -21.09 -18.00
CA GLN A 142 18.86 -19.83 -18.56
C GLN A 142 19.79 -19.09 -17.60
N VAL A 143 19.54 -19.21 -16.29
CA VAL A 143 20.37 -18.69 -15.20
C VAL A 143 20.79 -19.87 -14.32
N THR A 144 22.05 -19.91 -13.90
CA THR A 144 22.54 -20.98 -13.01
C THR A 144 22.34 -20.65 -11.53
N MET A 145 22.24 -21.66 -10.67
CA MET A 145 22.22 -21.45 -9.21
C MET A 145 23.48 -20.72 -8.72
N ASP A 146 24.64 -21.01 -9.30
CA ASP A 146 25.90 -20.36 -8.94
C ASP A 146 25.88 -18.85 -9.25
N GLN A 147 25.24 -18.44 -10.36
CA GLN A 147 25.04 -17.01 -10.65
C GLN A 147 24.21 -16.33 -9.55
N VAL A 148 23.08 -16.94 -9.16
CA VAL A 148 22.21 -16.41 -8.10
C VAL A 148 22.94 -16.34 -6.76
N VAL A 149 23.66 -17.40 -6.39
CA VAL A 149 24.38 -17.47 -5.11
C VAL A 149 25.50 -16.43 -5.06
N GLU A 150 26.23 -16.21 -6.15
CA GLU A 150 27.26 -15.17 -6.21
C GLU A 150 26.66 -13.76 -6.26
N GLU A 151 25.51 -13.55 -6.89
CA GLU A 151 24.75 -12.29 -6.79
C GLU A 151 24.42 -11.97 -5.33
N VAL A 152 23.81 -12.93 -4.61
CA VAL A 152 23.49 -12.78 -3.18
C VAL A 152 24.73 -12.55 -2.33
N ALA A 153 25.85 -13.22 -2.65
CA ALA A 153 27.12 -13.02 -1.95
C ALA A 153 27.65 -11.59 -2.12
N VAL A 154 27.61 -11.03 -3.33
CA VAL A 154 28.01 -9.65 -3.60
C VAL A 154 27.03 -8.68 -2.94
N ALA A 155 25.72 -8.92 -3.05
CA ALA A 155 24.71 -8.10 -2.40
C ALA A 155 24.93 -8.03 -0.88
N HIS A 156 25.16 -9.17 -0.22
CA HIS A 156 25.43 -9.21 1.21
C HIS A 156 26.76 -8.52 1.57
N GLU A 157 27.82 -8.71 0.78
CA GLU A 157 29.10 -8.03 1.01
C GLU A 157 28.95 -6.49 0.99
N VAL A 158 28.17 -5.98 0.04
CA VAL A 158 27.99 -4.54 -0.18
C VAL A 158 26.94 -3.93 0.75
N LEU A 159 25.80 -4.61 0.93
CA LEU A 159 24.66 -4.11 1.70
C LEU A 159 24.77 -4.44 3.19
N GLY A 160 25.39 -5.55 3.57
CA GLY A 160 25.43 -6.02 4.96
C GLY A 160 24.02 -6.20 5.53
N ASP A 161 23.80 -5.69 6.74
CA ASP A 161 22.51 -5.81 7.46
C ASP A 161 21.34 -5.03 6.81
N ASP A 162 21.61 -4.23 5.77
CA ASP A 162 20.55 -3.59 4.98
C ASP A 162 19.86 -4.58 4.03
N LEU A 163 20.48 -5.74 3.73
CA LEU A 163 19.84 -6.85 3.03
C LEU A 163 19.02 -7.67 4.04
N LEU A 164 17.69 -7.48 4.01
CA LEU A 164 16.75 -8.10 4.94
C LEU A 164 16.55 -9.59 4.67
N SER A 165 16.37 -9.94 3.40
CA SER A 165 16.06 -11.31 2.96
C SER A 165 16.30 -11.47 1.45
N VAL A 166 16.28 -12.72 1.00
CA VAL A 166 16.29 -13.08 -0.44
C VAL A 166 14.96 -13.72 -0.80
N GLU A 167 14.25 -13.17 -1.77
CA GLU A 167 12.95 -13.68 -2.20
C GLU A 167 13.10 -14.59 -3.42
N MET A 168 12.61 -15.83 -3.39
CA MET A 168 12.74 -16.74 -4.53
C MET A 168 11.52 -16.67 -5.47
N GLY A 169 11.72 -16.16 -6.68
CA GLY A 169 10.66 -16.07 -7.68
C GLY A 169 9.54 -15.07 -7.34
N ASN A 170 8.62 -14.91 -8.27
CA ASN A 170 7.51 -13.96 -8.18
C ASN A 170 6.26 -14.61 -8.75
N GLU A 171 5.17 -14.68 -7.98
CA GLU A 171 3.93 -15.33 -8.39
C GLU A 171 4.20 -16.69 -9.05
N TYR A 172 4.97 -17.53 -8.35
CA TYR A 172 5.49 -18.78 -8.90
C TYR A 172 4.40 -19.66 -9.51
N ASP A 173 3.18 -19.54 -9.00
CA ASP A 173 1.97 -20.24 -9.41
C ASP A 173 1.42 -19.79 -10.78
N HIS A 174 1.89 -18.65 -11.31
CA HIS A 174 1.57 -18.16 -12.65
C HIS A 174 2.68 -18.42 -13.68
N VAL A 175 3.92 -18.60 -13.23
CA VAL A 175 5.09 -18.69 -14.13
C VAL A 175 5.75 -20.07 -14.14
N THR A 176 5.39 -20.94 -13.21
CA THR A 176 5.90 -22.32 -13.11
C THR A 176 4.77 -23.34 -12.98
N THR A 177 5.13 -24.62 -12.99
CA THR A 177 4.21 -25.75 -12.71
C THR A 177 4.51 -26.41 -11.36
N LEU A 178 5.35 -25.80 -10.52
CA LEU A 178 5.70 -26.36 -9.23
C LEU A 178 4.47 -26.43 -8.33
N THR A 179 4.26 -27.57 -7.70
CA THR A 179 3.35 -27.66 -6.55
C THR A 179 3.92 -26.87 -5.37
N PRO A 180 3.10 -26.43 -4.39
CA PRO A 180 3.61 -25.75 -3.21
C PRO A 180 4.71 -26.53 -2.45
N ALA A 181 4.62 -27.86 -2.41
CA ALA A 181 5.64 -28.71 -1.81
C ALA A 181 6.95 -28.71 -2.61
N GLN A 182 6.87 -28.79 -3.95
CA GLN A 182 8.07 -28.69 -4.79
C GLN A 182 8.71 -27.29 -4.71
N TYR A 183 7.90 -26.23 -4.61
CA TYR A 183 8.41 -24.88 -4.38
C TYR A 183 9.13 -24.78 -3.03
N TRP A 184 8.59 -25.38 -1.95
CA TRP A 184 9.26 -25.44 -0.65
C TRP A 184 10.61 -26.17 -0.73
N GLU A 185 10.67 -27.32 -1.41
CA GLU A 185 11.95 -28.02 -1.65
C GLU A 185 12.94 -27.13 -2.41
N LYS A 186 12.48 -26.46 -3.48
CA LYS A 186 13.34 -25.57 -4.26
C LYS A 186 13.85 -24.39 -3.43
N LEU A 187 13.02 -23.82 -2.57
CA LEU A 187 13.39 -22.73 -1.67
C LEU A 187 14.46 -23.18 -0.65
N LYS A 188 14.36 -24.41 -0.14
CA LYS A 188 15.41 -25.01 0.70
C LYS A 188 16.72 -25.22 -0.07
N GLU A 189 16.69 -25.59 -1.35
CA GLU A 189 17.89 -25.69 -2.19
C GLU A 189 18.60 -24.32 -2.30
N TYR A 190 17.85 -23.24 -2.54
CA TYR A 190 18.41 -21.88 -2.56
C TYR A 190 19.02 -21.51 -1.21
N GLN A 191 18.28 -21.70 -0.11
CA GLN A 191 18.78 -21.40 1.23
C GLN A 191 20.06 -22.19 1.54
N ALA A 192 20.11 -23.48 1.20
CA ALA A 192 21.27 -24.33 1.45
C ALA A 192 22.49 -23.87 0.63
N ALA A 193 22.31 -23.51 -0.64
CA ALA A 193 23.39 -23.02 -1.50
C ALA A 193 23.93 -21.66 -1.02
N ILE A 194 23.05 -20.73 -0.66
CA ILE A 194 23.42 -19.42 -0.08
C ILE A 194 24.17 -19.63 1.24
N GLN A 195 23.66 -20.48 2.14
CA GLN A 195 24.29 -20.76 3.42
C GLN A 195 25.65 -21.44 3.27
N ALA A 196 25.82 -22.33 2.29
CA ALA A 196 27.12 -22.96 2.00
C ALA A 196 28.15 -21.91 1.55
N ARG A 197 27.73 -20.93 0.74
CA ARG A 197 28.59 -19.84 0.27
C ARG A 197 28.87 -18.78 1.32
N LEU A 198 27.92 -18.54 2.22
CA LEU A 198 27.94 -17.49 3.24
C LEU A 198 27.63 -18.05 4.64
N PRO A 199 28.44 -18.97 5.19
CA PRO A 199 28.09 -19.72 6.40
C PRO A 199 27.94 -18.88 7.68
N LYS A 200 28.42 -17.63 7.67
CA LYS A 200 28.30 -16.68 8.78
C LYS A 200 27.18 -15.64 8.57
N ALA A 201 26.68 -15.51 7.34
CA ALA A 201 25.60 -14.58 7.05
C ALA A 201 24.29 -15.14 7.63
N LYS A 202 23.44 -14.24 8.13
CA LYS A 202 22.13 -14.61 8.68
C LYS A 202 21.01 -14.28 7.68
N ILE A 203 21.26 -14.58 6.41
CA ILE A 203 20.29 -14.37 5.34
C ILE A 203 19.29 -15.51 5.38
N ARG A 204 18.01 -15.14 5.32
CA ARG A 204 16.90 -16.06 5.20
C ARG A 204 16.12 -15.78 3.92
N MET A 205 15.39 -16.78 3.47
CA MET A 205 14.51 -16.64 2.31
C MET A 205 13.22 -15.91 2.68
N SER A 206 12.66 -15.16 1.74
CA SER A 206 11.25 -14.75 1.72
C SER A 206 10.51 -15.58 0.66
N GLY A 207 9.28 -15.98 0.95
CA GLY A 207 8.45 -16.73 0.01
C GLY A 207 7.06 -17.01 0.56
N PRO A 208 6.11 -17.47 -0.27
CA PRO A 208 6.31 -17.86 -1.66
C PRO A 208 6.03 -16.76 -2.68
N SER A 209 5.68 -15.54 -2.23
CA SER A 209 5.22 -14.44 -3.11
C SER A 209 4.06 -14.90 -4.01
N ALA A 210 3.15 -15.69 -3.43
CA ALA A 210 2.04 -16.29 -4.16
C ALA A 210 1.03 -15.23 -4.59
N ASN A 211 0.45 -15.39 -5.78
CA ASN A 211 -0.71 -14.60 -6.16
C ASN A 211 -1.92 -15.04 -5.32
N THR A 212 -2.48 -14.10 -4.55
CA THR A 212 -3.69 -14.36 -3.78
C THR A 212 -4.90 -13.58 -4.29
N ALA A 213 -4.91 -13.09 -5.54
CA ALA A 213 -6.03 -12.29 -6.07
C ALA A 213 -7.39 -13.00 -5.95
N LYS A 214 -7.44 -14.33 -6.22
CA LYS A 214 -8.68 -15.12 -6.19
C LYS A 214 -8.81 -16.02 -4.96
N THR A 215 -7.77 -16.76 -4.62
CA THR A 215 -7.77 -17.72 -3.50
C THR A 215 -6.47 -17.60 -2.70
N ASN A 216 -6.43 -18.17 -1.49
CA ASN A 216 -5.19 -18.31 -0.73
C ASN A 216 -4.54 -19.69 -0.93
N THR A 217 -5.00 -20.49 -1.90
CA THR A 217 -4.66 -21.92 -2.01
C THR A 217 -3.16 -22.18 -2.13
N GLN A 218 -2.44 -21.37 -2.92
CA GLN A 218 -1.01 -21.57 -3.12
C GLN A 218 -0.21 -21.19 -1.87
N LEU A 219 -0.58 -20.07 -1.23
CA LEU A 219 -0.01 -19.66 0.06
C LEU A 219 -0.28 -20.69 1.16
N ASP A 220 -1.51 -21.20 1.27
CA ASP A 220 -1.92 -22.21 2.25
C ASP A 220 -1.23 -23.55 2.00
N GLY A 221 -1.14 -23.97 0.73
CA GLY A 221 -0.40 -25.17 0.33
C GLY A 221 1.09 -25.06 0.65
N PHE A 222 1.70 -23.89 0.45
CA PHE A 222 3.09 -23.63 0.80
C PHE A 222 3.29 -23.73 2.32
N ALA A 223 2.45 -23.05 3.09
CA ALA A 223 2.52 -23.11 4.55
C ALA A 223 2.31 -24.53 5.08
N THR A 224 1.45 -25.31 4.43
CA THR A 224 1.21 -26.71 4.76
C THR A 224 2.43 -27.57 4.46
N ALA A 225 3.05 -27.42 3.29
CA ALA A 225 4.27 -28.13 2.96
C ALA A 225 5.43 -27.78 3.93
N ALA A 226 5.63 -26.48 4.20
CA ALA A 226 6.68 -26.02 5.10
C ALA A 226 6.50 -26.54 6.54
N LEU A 227 5.27 -26.53 7.07
CA LEU A 227 4.98 -27.02 8.42
C LEU A 227 5.00 -28.56 8.53
N ALA A 228 4.78 -29.27 7.42
CA ALA A 228 4.85 -30.73 7.37
C ALA A 228 6.28 -31.27 7.20
N ASP A 229 7.28 -30.40 6.97
CA ASP A 229 8.67 -30.80 6.81
C ASP A 229 9.24 -31.40 8.10
N PRO A 230 9.66 -32.69 8.10
CA PRO A 230 10.16 -33.34 9.30
C PRO A 230 11.63 -33.03 9.60
N VAL A 231 12.36 -32.42 8.65
CA VAL A 231 13.81 -32.22 8.72
C VAL A 231 14.16 -30.78 9.11
N VAL A 232 13.47 -29.80 8.52
CA VAL A 232 13.82 -28.38 8.67
C VAL A 232 12.64 -27.60 9.22
N LYS A 233 12.89 -26.79 10.26
CA LYS A 233 11.86 -25.89 10.77
C LYS A 233 11.72 -24.68 9.84
N PRO A 234 10.51 -24.23 9.50
CA PRO A 234 10.33 -23.07 8.65
C PRO A 234 11.10 -21.82 9.12
N SER A 235 11.20 -21.59 10.43
CA SER A 235 11.94 -20.44 11.00
C SER A 235 13.46 -20.46 10.77
N ASP A 236 14.01 -21.60 10.38
CA ASP A 236 15.44 -21.75 10.08
C ASP A 236 15.74 -21.36 8.62
N VAL A 237 14.71 -21.30 7.76
CA VAL A 237 14.81 -21.00 6.33
C VAL A 237 14.16 -19.66 6.01
N LEU A 238 12.99 -19.37 6.56
CA LEU A 238 12.17 -18.22 6.23
C LEU A 238 12.42 -17.04 7.17
N GLY A 239 12.71 -15.89 6.58
CA GLY A 239 12.75 -14.59 7.23
C GLY A 239 11.39 -13.91 7.19
N GLU A 240 10.62 -14.14 6.12
CA GLU A 240 9.28 -13.61 5.92
C GLU A 240 8.44 -14.59 5.11
N ILE A 241 7.12 -14.56 5.33
CA ILE A 241 6.14 -15.18 4.45
C ILE A 241 5.52 -14.08 3.59
N SER A 242 5.52 -14.26 2.28
CA SER A 242 5.10 -13.23 1.33
C SER A 242 3.91 -13.61 0.47
N SER A 243 3.06 -12.61 0.20
CA SER A 243 1.85 -12.75 -0.61
C SER A 243 1.63 -11.51 -1.48
N HIS A 244 1.02 -11.71 -2.64
CA HIS A 244 0.58 -10.62 -3.52
C HIS A 244 -0.93 -10.51 -3.50
N TRP A 245 -1.46 -9.30 -3.42
CA TRP A 245 -2.90 -9.09 -3.53
C TRP A 245 -3.24 -7.70 -4.07
N TYR A 246 -4.20 -7.61 -4.99
CA TYR A 246 -4.72 -6.34 -5.51
C TYR A 246 -6.25 -6.37 -5.35
N PRO A 247 -6.89 -5.35 -4.73
CA PRO A 247 -8.35 -5.29 -4.60
C PRO A 247 -9.07 -5.11 -5.94
N GLY A 248 -8.41 -4.50 -6.93
CA GLY A 248 -8.93 -4.31 -8.28
C GLY A 248 -8.07 -4.97 -9.36
N SER A 249 -8.54 -4.90 -10.61
CA SER A 249 -7.85 -5.41 -11.78
C SER A 249 -8.10 -4.52 -12.99
N HIS A 250 -7.04 -4.20 -13.73
CA HIS A 250 -7.10 -3.65 -15.09
C HIS A 250 -6.71 -4.70 -16.15
N CYS A 251 -6.69 -5.98 -15.79
CA CYS A 251 -6.33 -7.05 -16.70
C CYS A 251 -7.51 -7.43 -17.62
N GLY A 252 -7.23 -7.57 -18.92
CA GLY A 252 -8.22 -7.99 -19.92
C GLY A 252 -9.36 -6.98 -20.04
N THR A 253 -10.59 -7.42 -19.77
CA THR A 253 -11.78 -6.56 -19.79
C THR A 253 -12.18 -6.02 -18.40
N SER A 254 -11.38 -6.30 -17.37
CA SER A 254 -11.62 -5.80 -16.02
C SER A 254 -11.44 -4.29 -15.97
N ASN A 255 -12.38 -3.59 -15.33
CA ASN A 255 -12.32 -2.15 -15.15
C ASN A 255 -12.70 -1.81 -13.71
N LEU A 256 -11.83 -1.07 -13.03
CA LEU A 256 -12.08 -0.54 -11.68
C LEU A 256 -12.60 0.90 -11.80
N THR A 257 -13.54 1.29 -10.94
CA THR A 257 -13.99 2.69 -10.83
C THR A 257 -13.67 3.27 -9.45
N ILE A 258 -13.64 4.60 -9.33
CA ILE A 258 -13.45 5.27 -8.03
C ILE A 258 -14.54 4.85 -7.03
N PRO A 259 -15.85 4.86 -7.37
CA PRO A 259 -16.88 4.38 -6.45
C PRO A 259 -16.67 2.93 -6.00
N GLN A 260 -16.20 2.04 -6.88
CA GLN A 260 -15.86 0.66 -6.49
C GLN A 260 -14.69 0.64 -5.50
N LEU A 261 -13.60 1.35 -5.79
CA LEU A 261 -12.40 1.40 -4.93
C LEU A 261 -12.73 1.91 -3.52
N MET A 262 -13.61 2.91 -3.43
CA MET A 262 -14.00 3.56 -2.17
C MET A 262 -15.18 2.89 -1.47
N SER A 263 -15.78 1.86 -2.08
CA SER A 263 -17.00 1.22 -1.56
C SER A 263 -16.78 0.46 -0.23
N ALA A 264 -17.87 0.31 0.52
CA ALA A 264 -17.92 -0.58 1.68
C ALA A 264 -17.56 -2.03 1.31
N ALA A 265 -17.97 -2.49 0.12
CA ALA A 265 -17.70 -3.85 -0.34
C ALA A 265 -16.19 -4.10 -0.55
N THR A 266 -15.47 -3.15 -1.15
CA THR A 266 -14.01 -3.25 -1.31
C THR A 266 -13.31 -3.22 0.05
N SER A 267 -13.75 -2.36 0.96
CA SER A 267 -13.19 -2.28 2.31
C SER A 267 -13.37 -3.60 3.07
N THR A 268 -14.60 -4.14 3.15
CA THR A 268 -14.85 -5.40 3.85
C THR A 268 -14.18 -6.61 3.18
N THR A 269 -14.10 -6.62 1.84
CA THR A 269 -13.35 -7.66 1.11
C THR A 269 -11.85 -7.58 1.44
N THR A 270 -11.30 -6.36 1.57
CA THR A 270 -9.91 -6.14 1.99
C THR A 270 -9.67 -6.69 3.39
N GLU A 271 -10.50 -6.33 4.35
CA GLU A 271 -10.40 -6.84 5.73
C GLU A 271 -10.44 -8.37 5.78
N ALA A 272 -11.42 -8.98 5.12
CA ALA A 272 -11.58 -10.43 5.08
C ALA A 272 -10.37 -11.11 4.41
N LYS A 273 -9.84 -10.50 3.35
CA LYS A 273 -8.69 -11.06 2.63
C LYS A 273 -7.42 -11.02 3.48
N LEU A 274 -7.14 -9.88 4.11
CA LEU A 274 -5.98 -9.71 4.98
C LEU A 274 -6.06 -10.67 6.18
N ALA A 275 -7.23 -10.82 6.79
CA ALA A 275 -7.44 -11.80 7.87
C ALA A 275 -7.22 -13.25 7.40
N GLY A 276 -7.68 -13.61 6.20
CA GLY A 276 -7.46 -14.93 5.63
C GLY A 276 -6.00 -15.22 5.25
N ILE A 277 -5.22 -14.19 4.93
CA ILE A 277 -3.78 -14.30 4.68
C ILE A 277 -3.04 -14.43 6.01
N GLU A 278 -3.35 -13.58 6.99
CA GLU A 278 -2.70 -13.60 8.30
C GLU A 278 -2.95 -14.90 9.05
N SER A 279 -4.17 -15.46 8.99
CA SER A 279 -4.48 -16.74 9.65
C SER A 279 -3.62 -17.90 9.15
N ILE A 280 -3.13 -17.84 7.90
CA ILE A 280 -2.15 -18.80 7.40
C ILE A 280 -0.78 -18.57 8.05
N GLY A 281 -0.37 -17.32 8.21
CA GLY A 281 0.86 -16.93 8.92
C GLY A 281 0.86 -17.30 10.40
N GLU A 282 -0.28 -17.20 11.08
CA GLU A 282 -0.43 -17.53 12.51
C GLU A 282 -0.22 -19.02 12.82
N ARG A 283 -0.28 -19.91 11.81
CA ARG A 283 0.02 -21.34 11.97
C ARG A 283 1.48 -21.61 12.34
N PHE A 284 2.39 -20.66 12.08
CA PHE A 284 3.80 -20.80 12.39
C PHE A 284 4.06 -20.45 13.86
N LEU A 285 4.36 -21.46 14.69
CA LEU A 285 4.52 -21.33 16.17
C LEU A 285 5.60 -20.33 16.62
N LYS A 286 6.59 -20.02 15.77
CA LYS A 286 7.50 -18.89 15.95
C LYS A 286 7.08 -17.82 14.93
N PRO A 287 6.87 -16.56 15.34
CA PRO A 287 6.42 -15.52 14.43
C PRO A 287 7.43 -15.32 13.30
N ILE A 288 7.05 -15.75 12.09
CA ILE A 288 7.69 -15.34 10.84
C ILE A 288 6.79 -14.22 10.30
N PRO A 289 7.30 -13.00 10.09
CA PRO A 289 6.52 -11.89 9.57
C PRO A 289 5.77 -12.26 8.28
N MET A 290 4.45 -12.13 8.29
CA MET A 290 3.64 -12.14 7.07
C MET A 290 3.71 -10.77 6.41
N THR A 291 3.87 -10.74 5.09
CA THR A 291 3.96 -9.50 4.31
C THR A 291 3.09 -9.59 3.06
N ILE A 292 2.47 -8.46 2.71
CA ILE A 292 2.01 -8.23 1.35
C ILE A 292 3.13 -7.50 0.62
N ASN A 293 4.04 -8.26 0.01
CA ASN A 293 5.27 -7.74 -0.60
C ASN A 293 5.08 -7.22 -2.03
N GLU A 294 3.89 -7.37 -2.60
CA GLU A 294 3.49 -6.65 -3.81
C GLU A 294 1.97 -6.43 -3.84
N SER A 295 1.56 -5.18 -3.96
CA SER A 295 0.16 -4.79 -4.04
C SER A 295 0.01 -3.39 -4.63
N ASN A 296 -1.16 -3.06 -5.14
CA ASN A 296 -1.60 -1.69 -5.40
C ASN A 296 -3.12 -1.68 -5.70
N SER A 297 -3.68 -0.55 -6.11
CA SER A 297 -5.13 -0.39 -6.31
C SER A 297 -5.74 -1.36 -7.33
N ALA A 298 -5.02 -1.63 -8.42
CA ALA A 298 -5.45 -2.55 -9.46
C ALA A 298 -4.25 -3.24 -10.13
N SER A 299 -4.35 -4.55 -10.38
CA SER A 299 -3.34 -5.30 -11.11
C SER A 299 -3.24 -4.87 -12.59
N CYS A 300 -2.23 -5.36 -13.32
CA CYS A 300 -1.89 -4.94 -14.69
C CYS A 300 -1.58 -3.44 -14.81
N SER A 301 -0.63 -2.96 -13.97
CA SER A 301 -0.10 -1.60 -13.97
C SER A 301 -1.06 -0.48 -13.54
N GLY A 302 -2.25 -0.84 -13.04
CA GLY A 302 -3.23 0.09 -12.52
C GLY A 302 -4.25 0.54 -13.56
N GLN A 303 -5.34 1.10 -13.06
CA GLN A 303 -6.46 1.60 -13.86
C GLN A 303 -6.28 3.11 -14.09
N PRO A 304 -6.10 3.58 -15.35
CA PRO A 304 -6.04 5.00 -15.66
C PRO A 304 -7.27 5.75 -15.13
N GLY A 305 -7.09 6.94 -14.53
CA GLY A 305 -8.18 7.74 -13.96
C GLY A 305 -8.67 7.27 -12.59
N VAL A 306 -8.28 6.07 -12.13
CA VAL A 306 -8.53 5.60 -10.76
C VAL A 306 -7.23 5.51 -9.99
N SER A 307 -6.26 4.72 -10.47
CA SER A 307 -4.94 4.56 -9.87
C SER A 307 -4.11 5.84 -9.85
N THR A 308 -4.44 6.79 -10.72
CA THR A 308 -3.77 8.09 -10.82
C THR A 308 -4.49 9.19 -10.03
N SER A 309 -5.63 8.92 -9.40
CA SER A 309 -6.50 9.96 -8.81
C SER A 309 -6.33 10.12 -7.31
N TYR A 310 -6.83 11.23 -6.78
CA TYR A 310 -6.85 11.58 -5.37
C TYR A 310 -7.54 10.53 -4.49
N ALA A 311 -8.48 9.76 -5.04
CA ALA A 311 -9.05 8.59 -4.36
C ALA A 311 -7.97 7.67 -3.77
N THR A 312 -6.83 7.49 -4.46
CA THR A 312 -5.74 6.64 -3.99
C THR A 312 -5.00 7.20 -2.77
N SER A 313 -5.04 8.52 -2.51
CA SER A 313 -4.48 9.10 -1.29
C SER A 313 -5.26 8.63 -0.05
N LEU A 314 -6.59 8.59 -0.13
CA LEU A 314 -7.43 8.13 0.98
C LEU A 314 -7.41 6.60 1.07
N TRP A 315 -7.54 5.91 -0.07
CA TRP A 315 -7.53 4.44 -0.12
C TRP A 315 -6.22 3.84 0.38
N SER A 316 -5.06 4.38 0.03
CA SER A 316 -3.78 3.80 0.47
C SER A 316 -3.52 3.99 1.97
N LEU A 317 -3.97 5.11 2.55
CA LEU A 317 -3.97 5.30 4.00
C LEU A 317 -4.86 4.26 4.69
N ASP A 318 -6.10 4.10 4.20
CA ASP A 318 -7.04 3.10 4.68
C ASP A 318 -6.44 1.69 4.60
N TYR A 319 -5.86 1.33 3.45
CA TYR A 319 -5.31 0.00 3.21
C TYR A 319 -4.08 -0.32 4.07
N LEU A 320 -3.18 0.66 4.30
CA LEU A 320 -2.07 0.51 5.25
C LEU A 320 -2.57 0.29 6.68
N LEU A 321 -3.60 1.03 7.10
CA LEU A 321 -4.21 0.87 8.43
C LEU A 321 -4.91 -0.48 8.59
N GLN A 322 -5.66 -0.94 7.58
CA GLN A 322 -6.25 -2.28 7.58
C GLN A 322 -5.19 -3.37 7.66
N THR A 323 -4.11 -3.26 6.89
CA THR A 323 -3.02 -4.24 6.86
C THR A 323 -2.29 -4.31 8.21
N ALA A 324 -1.92 -3.16 8.78
CA ALA A 324 -1.26 -3.13 10.08
C ALA A 324 -2.18 -3.60 11.22
N ARG A 325 -3.49 -3.33 11.13
CA ARG A 325 -4.49 -3.80 12.11
C ARG A 325 -4.70 -5.30 12.04
N SER A 326 -4.59 -5.92 10.86
CA SER A 326 -4.78 -7.35 10.69
C SER A 326 -3.66 -8.20 11.28
N GLY A 327 -2.49 -7.61 11.58
CA GLY A 327 -1.30 -8.33 12.07
C GLY A 327 -0.20 -8.49 11.02
N ILE A 328 -0.53 -8.28 9.74
CA ILE A 328 0.43 -8.33 8.65
C ILE A 328 1.51 -7.27 8.88
N SER A 329 2.76 -7.70 8.83
CA SER A 329 3.90 -6.89 9.27
C SER A 329 4.24 -5.76 8.31
N ARG A 330 3.99 -5.94 7.00
CA ARG A 330 4.33 -4.94 5.98
C ARG A 330 3.46 -5.04 4.72
N LEU A 331 3.05 -3.88 4.20
CA LEU A 331 2.47 -3.71 2.87
C LEU A 331 3.46 -2.98 1.96
N GLN A 332 3.74 -3.51 0.78
CA GLN A 332 4.67 -2.92 -0.18
C GLN A 332 3.94 -2.56 -1.48
N PHE A 333 3.79 -1.26 -1.73
CA PHE A 333 3.12 -0.76 -2.93
C PHE A 333 4.03 -0.98 -4.14
N HIS A 334 3.56 -1.70 -5.15
CA HIS A 334 4.28 -1.83 -6.40
C HIS A 334 4.32 -0.48 -7.11
N THR A 335 5.49 -0.01 -7.52
CA THR A 335 5.68 1.35 -8.04
C THR A 335 6.71 1.40 -9.16
N ASN A 336 6.72 2.52 -9.88
CA ASN A 336 7.83 2.88 -10.76
C ASN A 336 8.98 3.44 -9.93
N THR A 337 10.19 3.33 -10.43
CA THR A 337 11.36 4.00 -9.86
C THR A 337 11.80 5.23 -10.66
N ALA A 338 11.72 5.17 -12.00
CA ALA A 338 11.97 6.30 -12.87
C ALA A 338 11.19 6.13 -14.19
N ALA A 339 10.04 6.82 -14.30
CA ALA A 339 9.20 6.80 -15.49
C ALA A 339 8.59 8.18 -15.73
N ILE A 340 8.28 8.52 -16.98
CA ILE A 340 7.53 9.74 -17.33
C ILE A 340 6.05 9.47 -17.09
N CYS A 341 5.35 10.41 -16.43
CA CYS A 341 3.93 10.26 -16.13
C CYS A 341 3.13 10.04 -17.42
N GLY A 342 2.37 8.93 -17.48
CA GLY A 342 1.54 8.59 -18.64
C GLY A 342 2.27 7.88 -19.79
N ASP A 343 3.60 7.70 -19.72
CA ASP A 343 4.36 6.95 -20.74
C ASP A 343 4.25 5.43 -20.53
N PHE A 344 3.02 4.92 -20.58
CA PHE A 344 2.72 3.50 -20.46
C PHE A 344 3.15 2.75 -21.72
N LYS A 345 3.85 1.63 -21.55
CA LYS A 345 4.15 0.71 -22.66
C LYS A 345 3.22 -0.50 -22.57
N PRO A 346 2.72 -1.03 -23.69
CA PRO A 346 1.93 -2.26 -23.67
C PRO A 346 2.80 -3.46 -23.30
N ARG A 347 2.20 -4.52 -22.74
CA ARG A 347 2.91 -5.72 -22.25
C ARG A 347 3.80 -6.42 -23.29
N ALA A 348 3.49 -6.27 -24.58
CA ALA A 348 4.28 -6.84 -25.67
C ALA A 348 5.54 -6.02 -26.02
N SER A 349 5.69 -4.81 -25.47
CA SER A 349 6.86 -3.97 -25.68
C SER A 349 8.07 -4.52 -24.90
N PRO A 350 9.29 -4.48 -25.49
CA PRO A 350 10.52 -4.79 -24.76
C PRO A 350 10.77 -3.83 -23.59
N ASP A 351 10.21 -2.61 -23.66
CA ASP A 351 10.36 -1.58 -22.61
C ASP A 351 9.29 -1.72 -21.50
N TYR A 352 8.36 -2.68 -21.61
CA TYR A 352 7.34 -2.90 -20.59
C TYR A 352 7.90 -3.10 -19.17
N PRO A 353 9.01 -3.85 -18.94
CA PRO A 353 9.58 -4.03 -17.61
C PRO A 353 9.86 -2.71 -16.90
N ILE A 354 10.38 -1.72 -17.64
CA ILE A 354 10.80 -0.41 -17.13
C ILE A 354 9.77 0.70 -17.39
N SER A 355 8.55 0.33 -17.79
CA SER A 355 7.52 1.29 -18.20
C SER A 355 6.79 1.96 -17.03
N TYR A 356 6.10 3.07 -17.32
CA TYR A 356 5.23 3.73 -16.35
C TYR A 356 4.05 2.84 -15.95
N ARG A 357 3.80 2.75 -14.65
CA ARG A 357 2.60 2.18 -14.02
C ARG A 357 1.71 3.31 -13.51
N TYR A 358 0.41 3.25 -13.80
CA TYR A 358 -0.59 4.23 -13.38
C TYR A 358 -0.68 4.37 -11.86
N TYR A 359 -0.41 3.28 -11.13
CA TYR A 359 -0.40 3.28 -9.68
C TYR A 359 0.96 3.68 -9.06
N GLY A 360 1.91 4.16 -9.86
CA GLY A 360 3.23 4.55 -9.35
C GLY A 360 3.13 5.68 -8.33
N ALA A 361 3.90 5.61 -7.24
CA ALA A 361 3.91 6.63 -6.20
C ALA A 361 4.61 7.93 -6.64
N PHE A 362 5.38 7.89 -7.73
CA PHE A 362 6.04 9.05 -8.28
C PHE A 362 6.38 8.83 -9.76
N CYS A 363 6.49 9.93 -10.51
CA CYS A 363 6.88 9.93 -11.92
C CYS A 363 7.47 11.31 -12.29
N ALA A 364 8.27 11.36 -13.35
CA ALA A 364 8.76 12.61 -13.91
C ALA A 364 7.70 13.25 -14.81
N ALA A 365 7.62 14.57 -14.84
CA ALA A 365 6.71 15.28 -15.74
C ALA A 365 7.08 15.12 -17.21
N ASP A 366 8.38 15.05 -17.51
CA ASP A 366 8.97 14.91 -18.84
C ASP A 366 10.37 14.30 -18.74
N GLN A 367 11.04 14.12 -19.88
CA GLN A 367 12.39 13.56 -19.94
C GLN A 367 13.41 14.46 -19.21
N ALA A 368 13.31 15.78 -19.33
CA ALA A 368 14.26 16.69 -18.69
C ALA A 368 14.15 16.62 -17.16
N ALA A 369 12.95 16.46 -16.61
CA ALA A 369 12.72 16.21 -15.20
C ALA A 369 13.27 14.84 -14.78
N LEU A 370 13.07 13.80 -15.60
CA LEU A 370 13.61 12.45 -15.36
C LEU A 370 15.14 12.44 -15.30
N ASP A 371 15.81 13.18 -16.18
CA ASP A 371 17.27 13.30 -16.24
C ASP A 371 17.83 14.02 -15.00
N ARG A 372 17.08 14.97 -14.44
CA ARG A 372 17.44 15.68 -13.19
C ARG A 372 17.07 14.91 -11.91
N GLY A 373 16.36 13.79 -12.02
CA GLY A 373 15.78 13.07 -10.86
C GLY A 373 14.62 13.81 -10.20
N ASP A 374 13.99 14.75 -10.91
CA ASP A 374 12.81 15.49 -10.47
C ASP A 374 11.54 14.64 -10.68
N LEU A 375 11.24 13.77 -9.73
CA LEU A 375 10.01 12.97 -9.75
C LEU A 375 8.93 13.68 -8.93
N SER A 376 7.75 13.92 -9.49
CA SER A 376 6.61 14.43 -8.73
C SER A 376 5.99 13.29 -7.93
N ALA A 377 5.56 13.56 -6.69
CA ALA A 377 4.72 12.65 -5.95
C ALA A 377 3.36 12.55 -6.65
N THR A 378 2.85 11.32 -6.85
CA THR A 378 1.48 11.11 -7.32
C THR A 378 0.51 11.14 -6.13
N PRO A 379 -0.82 11.17 -6.38
CA PRO A 379 -1.78 11.11 -5.28
C PRO A 379 -1.58 9.92 -4.33
N LEU A 380 -1.20 8.73 -4.82
CA LEU A 380 -0.92 7.56 -3.99
C LEU A 380 0.10 7.86 -2.88
N TYR A 381 1.16 8.60 -3.20
CA TYR A 381 2.22 8.93 -2.26
C TYR A 381 1.74 9.69 -1.03
N TYR A 382 0.72 10.56 -1.19
CA TYR A 382 0.20 11.36 -0.08
C TYR A 382 -0.51 10.51 0.98
N GLY A 383 -1.13 9.38 0.60
CA GLY A 383 -1.72 8.45 1.56
C GLY A 383 -0.67 7.67 2.35
N ILE A 384 0.38 7.22 1.67
CA ILE A 384 1.55 6.58 2.30
C ILE A 384 2.25 7.58 3.24
N TRP A 385 2.39 8.84 2.82
CA TRP A 385 2.97 9.89 3.65
C TRP A 385 2.07 10.28 4.84
N ALA A 386 0.74 10.24 4.69
CA ALA A 386 -0.19 10.42 5.79
C ALA A 386 -0.06 9.30 6.83
N PHE A 387 0.14 8.06 6.41
CA PHE A 387 0.35 6.94 7.33
C PHE A 387 1.59 7.16 8.22
N ARG A 388 2.65 7.79 7.70
CA ARG A 388 3.84 8.16 8.49
C ARG A 388 3.54 9.11 9.67
N GLN A 389 2.43 9.85 9.63
CA GLN A 389 2.02 10.72 10.73
C GLN A 389 1.32 9.94 11.87
N VAL A 390 0.90 8.70 11.61
CA VAL A 390 0.31 7.82 12.63
C VAL A 390 1.42 7.23 13.49
N PRO A 391 1.38 7.39 14.82
CA PRO A 391 2.43 6.88 15.69
C PRO A 391 2.43 5.36 15.76
N GLN A 392 3.56 4.80 16.18
CA GLN A 392 3.61 3.39 16.57
C GLN A 392 2.69 3.14 17.76
N GLY A 393 1.98 2.01 17.75
CA GLY A 393 1.02 1.70 18.79
C GLY A 393 0.20 0.46 18.49
N ARG A 394 -0.67 0.09 19.42
CA ARG A 394 -1.63 -1.00 19.24
C ARG A 394 -2.96 -0.43 18.78
N PHE A 395 -3.59 -1.09 17.82
CA PHE A 395 -4.93 -0.71 17.41
C PHE A 395 -5.95 -0.97 18.51
N VAL A 396 -6.78 0.02 18.81
CA VAL A 396 -8.00 -0.12 19.61
C VAL A 396 -9.19 -0.28 18.66
N THR A 397 -10.27 -0.87 19.15
CA THR A 397 -11.50 -1.03 18.37
C THR A 397 -12.32 0.26 18.41
N LEU A 398 -12.82 0.67 17.25
CA LEU A 398 -13.88 1.66 17.07
C LEU A 398 -15.08 0.96 16.41
N ASP A 399 -16.25 1.15 16.97
CA ASP A 399 -17.53 0.53 16.58
C ASP A 399 -18.21 1.28 15.41
N VAL A 400 -17.54 1.33 14.26
CA VAL A 400 -18.15 1.86 13.03
C VAL A 400 -19.25 0.90 12.55
N ALA A 401 -20.47 1.39 12.39
CA ALA A 401 -21.56 0.58 11.88
C ALA A 401 -21.32 0.18 10.41
N ALA A 402 -21.70 -1.05 10.04
CA ALA A 402 -21.53 -1.53 8.66
C ALA A 402 -22.21 -0.63 7.62
N ALA A 403 -23.33 0.02 7.99
CA ALA A 403 -24.03 0.97 7.14
C ALA A 403 -23.22 2.25 6.86
N ASP A 404 -22.33 2.64 7.77
CA ASP A 404 -21.50 3.84 7.65
C ASP A 404 -20.19 3.57 6.89
N LEU A 405 -19.85 2.31 6.63
CA LEU A 405 -18.71 1.96 5.78
C LEU A 405 -18.89 2.40 4.32
N GLY A 406 -20.04 2.91 3.89
CA GLY A 406 -20.11 3.62 2.61
C GLY A 406 -19.43 5.00 2.64
N LYS A 407 -19.24 5.57 3.83
CA LYS A 407 -18.95 6.98 4.05
C LYS A 407 -17.71 7.23 4.90
N LEU A 408 -17.54 6.47 5.98
CA LEU A 408 -16.48 6.69 6.97
C LEU A 408 -15.65 5.40 7.19
N ARG A 409 -14.33 5.57 7.28
CA ARG A 409 -13.41 4.59 7.89
C ARG A 409 -12.85 5.19 9.17
N ALA A 410 -12.71 4.38 10.21
CA ALA A 410 -12.14 4.84 11.47
C ALA A 410 -11.15 3.83 12.05
N TYR A 411 -10.02 4.34 12.53
CA TYR A 411 -8.98 3.56 13.18
C TYR A 411 -8.51 4.27 14.45
N GLY A 412 -8.42 3.55 15.56
CA GLY A 412 -7.82 4.06 16.79
C GLY A 412 -6.50 3.35 17.06
N ILE A 413 -5.47 4.09 17.47
CA ILE A 413 -4.15 3.59 17.80
C ILE A 413 -3.74 4.16 19.16
N GLU A 414 -3.58 3.28 20.15
CA GLU A 414 -3.01 3.65 21.45
C GLU A 414 -1.49 3.52 21.40
N GLY A 415 -0.82 4.64 21.61
CA GLY A 415 0.63 4.73 21.65
C GLY A 415 1.21 4.30 23.00
N ARG A 416 2.54 4.21 23.05
CA ARG A 416 3.24 3.63 24.23
C ARG A 416 3.12 4.47 25.49
N HIS A 417 2.83 5.76 25.37
CA HIS A 417 2.71 6.69 26.48
C HIS A 417 1.25 7.03 26.82
N GLY A 418 0.30 6.25 26.27
CA GLY A 418 -1.13 6.40 26.53
C GLY A 418 -1.80 7.51 25.73
N GLU A 419 -1.13 8.06 24.70
CA GLU A 419 -1.72 8.87 23.66
C GLU A 419 -2.63 8.03 22.76
N LEU A 420 -3.74 8.61 22.29
CA LEU A 420 -4.66 7.96 21.36
C LEU A 420 -4.64 8.74 20.04
N THR A 421 -4.26 8.09 18.94
CA THR A 421 -4.46 8.64 17.60
C THR A 421 -5.67 8.01 16.94
N VAL A 422 -6.62 8.84 16.53
CA VAL A 422 -7.80 8.43 15.76
C VAL A 422 -7.64 8.93 14.32
N VAL A 423 -7.74 8.02 13.36
CA VAL A 423 -7.75 8.33 11.93
C VAL A 423 -9.17 8.17 11.42
N LEU A 424 -9.76 9.25 10.93
CA LEU A 424 -11.11 9.30 10.34
C LEU A 424 -11.00 9.62 8.86
N ILE A 425 -11.50 8.75 7.99
CA ILE A 425 -11.41 8.90 6.53
C ILE A 425 -12.84 8.98 5.98
N ASN A 426 -13.25 10.16 5.52
CA ASN A 426 -14.52 10.30 4.80
C ASN A 426 -14.27 10.00 3.33
N VAL A 427 -14.77 8.85 2.88
CA VAL A 427 -14.55 8.28 1.55
C VAL A 427 -15.58 8.73 0.52
N GLN A 428 -16.52 9.61 0.90
CA GLN A 428 -17.47 10.23 -0.02
C GLN A 428 -16.77 11.20 -0.95
N ASP A 429 -17.28 11.36 -2.17
CA ASP A 429 -16.71 12.29 -3.14
C ASP A 429 -17.21 13.73 -2.87
N PRO A 430 -16.33 14.70 -2.58
CA PRO A 430 -16.74 16.07 -2.36
C PRO A 430 -17.28 16.76 -3.62
N ALA A 431 -17.05 16.19 -4.81
CA ALA A 431 -17.64 16.68 -6.05
C ALA A 431 -19.04 16.09 -6.31
N ALA A 432 -19.45 15.05 -5.58
CA ALA A 432 -20.78 14.46 -5.73
C ALA A 432 -21.84 15.26 -4.95
N ALA A 433 -23.04 15.33 -5.50
CA ALA A 433 -24.15 16.09 -4.90
C ALA A 433 -24.61 15.53 -3.54
N ASP A 434 -24.32 14.26 -3.27
CA ASP A 434 -24.61 13.56 -2.03
C ASP A 434 -23.40 13.45 -1.08
N GLY A 435 -22.25 14.06 -1.44
CA GLY A 435 -21.08 14.13 -0.56
C GLY A 435 -21.33 15.05 0.64
N THR A 436 -21.30 14.48 1.85
CA THR A 436 -21.55 15.23 3.09
C THR A 436 -20.31 15.41 3.96
N THR A 437 -20.34 16.45 4.79
CA THR A 437 -19.46 16.52 5.97
C THR A 437 -20.10 15.67 7.06
N ASP A 438 -19.42 14.61 7.48
CA ASP A 438 -19.94 13.71 8.51
C ASP A 438 -19.51 14.21 9.89
N LYS A 439 -20.46 14.31 10.82
CA LYS A 439 -20.19 14.64 12.21
C LYS A 439 -19.91 13.37 13.00
N VAL A 440 -18.73 13.27 13.61
CA VAL A 440 -18.28 12.11 14.38
C VAL A 440 -18.07 12.53 15.83
N SER A 441 -18.67 11.81 16.77
CA SER A 441 -18.44 11.97 18.21
C SER A 441 -17.73 10.74 18.77
N LEU A 442 -16.55 10.97 19.33
CA LEU A 442 -15.71 9.97 19.97
C LEU A 442 -16.00 9.94 21.46
N ALA A 443 -16.44 8.80 21.98
CA ALA A 443 -16.53 8.56 23.42
C ALA A 443 -15.14 8.18 23.97
N LEU A 444 -14.62 9.02 24.86
CA LEU A 444 -13.25 8.99 25.38
C LEU A 444 -13.22 8.81 26.91
N SER A 445 -12.06 8.42 27.44
CA SER A 445 -11.78 8.62 28.86
C SER A 445 -11.78 10.12 29.19
N ALA A 446 -12.21 10.44 30.41
CA ALA A 446 -12.14 11.79 30.96
C ALA A 446 -10.69 12.23 31.23
N ASP A 447 -9.66 11.53 30.78
CA ASP A 447 -8.26 11.91 30.98
C ASP A 447 -7.69 12.68 29.79
N TYR A 448 -8.26 12.58 28.59
CA TYR A 448 -7.76 13.33 27.43
C TYR A 448 -8.13 14.81 27.54
N ARG A 449 -7.15 15.71 27.41
CA ARG A 449 -7.31 17.17 27.57
C ARG A 449 -6.97 17.96 26.31
N HIS A 450 -6.09 17.41 25.48
CA HIS A 450 -5.56 18.11 24.31
C HIS A 450 -5.63 17.21 23.09
N GLY A 451 -6.11 17.76 21.98
CA GLY A 451 -6.15 17.13 20.68
C GLY A 451 -5.42 17.96 19.64
N ARG A 452 -4.77 17.28 18.70
CA ARG A 452 -4.12 17.89 17.54
C ARG A 452 -4.54 17.15 16.28
N GLN A 453 -5.13 17.87 15.33
CA GLN A 453 -5.62 17.32 14.07
C GLN A 453 -4.74 17.75 12.90
N VAL A 454 -4.34 16.78 12.08
CA VAL A 454 -3.72 16.99 10.77
C VAL A 454 -4.66 16.43 9.70
N THR A 455 -4.89 17.18 8.62
CA THR A 455 -5.83 16.79 7.57
C THR A 455 -5.09 16.52 6.25
N LEU A 456 -5.33 15.36 5.67
CA LEU A 456 -5.09 15.05 4.26
C LEU A 456 -6.32 15.46 3.45
N ARG A 457 -6.15 16.34 2.46
CA ARG A 457 -7.22 16.83 1.60
C ARG A 457 -6.72 17.20 0.21
N SER A 458 -7.64 17.25 -0.76
CA SER A 458 -7.45 17.94 -2.04
C SER A 458 -8.36 19.16 -2.12
N THR A 459 -7.91 20.22 -2.80
CA THR A 459 -8.74 21.39 -3.16
C THR A 459 -9.23 21.35 -4.61
N ALA A 460 -8.99 20.26 -5.33
CA ALA A 460 -9.42 20.13 -6.72
C ALA A 460 -10.95 20.04 -6.84
N PRO A 461 -11.58 20.77 -7.78
CA PRO A 461 -13.03 20.72 -7.97
C PRO A 461 -13.53 19.36 -8.46
N GLU A 462 -12.68 18.54 -9.07
CA GLU A 462 -12.99 17.17 -9.49
C GLU A 462 -13.06 16.17 -8.33
N GLY A 463 -12.81 16.62 -7.09
CA GLY A 463 -12.90 15.78 -5.90
C GLY A 463 -11.99 14.57 -5.96
N LEU A 464 -12.56 13.38 -5.74
CA LEU A 464 -11.78 12.13 -5.75
C LEU A 464 -11.18 11.78 -7.12
N ALA A 465 -11.71 12.32 -8.20
CA ALA A 465 -11.25 12.04 -9.57
C ALA A 465 -10.02 12.84 -9.99
N SER A 466 -9.62 13.87 -9.23
CA SER A 466 -8.49 14.71 -9.59
C SER A 466 -7.19 13.91 -9.66
N SER A 467 -6.43 14.07 -10.75
CA SER A 467 -5.09 13.53 -10.92
C SER A 467 -3.98 14.56 -10.63
N ASP A 468 -4.33 15.77 -10.18
CA ASP A 468 -3.37 16.86 -9.95
C ASP A 468 -2.85 16.84 -8.50
N PRO A 469 -1.62 16.34 -8.26
CA PRO A 469 -1.04 16.27 -6.93
C PRO A 469 -0.70 17.65 -6.34
N SER A 470 -0.71 18.73 -7.12
CA SER A 470 -0.45 20.10 -6.65
C SER A 470 -1.61 20.68 -5.84
N THR A 471 -2.77 20.03 -5.87
CA THR A 471 -3.96 20.40 -5.07
C THR A 471 -4.05 19.62 -3.75
N ILE A 472 -3.22 18.60 -3.58
CA ILE A 472 -3.23 17.71 -2.41
C ILE A 472 -2.33 18.29 -1.32
N THR A 473 -2.81 18.31 -0.09
CA THR A 473 -2.04 18.74 1.08
C THR A 473 -2.22 17.79 2.25
N LEU A 474 -1.17 17.63 3.05
CA LEU A 474 -1.22 17.00 4.38
C LEU A 474 -0.82 18.05 5.41
N GLY A 475 -1.76 18.50 6.24
CA GLY A 475 -1.50 19.55 7.23
C GLY A 475 -0.97 20.84 6.59
N GLY A 476 -1.50 21.22 5.42
CA GLY A 476 -1.05 22.42 4.68
C GLY A 476 0.28 22.27 3.95
N GLN A 477 0.91 21.09 3.99
CA GLN A 477 2.16 20.82 3.31
C GLN A 477 1.98 19.99 2.03
N GLN A 478 2.91 20.18 1.09
CA GLN A 478 2.97 19.48 -0.20
C GLN A 478 4.33 18.82 -0.40
N ILE A 479 4.41 17.85 -1.30
CA ILE A 479 5.67 17.22 -1.68
C ILE A 479 6.22 17.88 -2.95
N ARG A 480 7.42 18.46 -2.84
CA ARG A 480 8.14 19.03 -3.99
C ARG A 480 8.65 17.93 -4.92
N PRO A 481 8.95 18.26 -6.19
CA PRO A 481 9.63 17.36 -7.11
C PRO A 481 11.03 16.92 -6.65
N ASP A 482 11.61 17.48 -5.59
CA ASP A 482 12.85 17.00 -4.97
C ASP A 482 12.63 15.99 -3.82
N GLY A 483 11.37 15.66 -3.52
CA GLY A 483 10.95 14.73 -2.47
C GLY A 483 10.77 15.33 -1.09
N LYS A 484 11.06 16.63 -0.89
CA LYS A 484 10.87 17.30 0.41
C LYS A 484 9.44 17.79 0.60
N ALA A 485 8.94 17.68 1.83
CA ALA A 485 7.75 18.40 2.25
C ALA A 485 8.03 19.92 2.27
N THR A 486 7.10 20.71 1.76
CA THR A 486 7.16 22.17 1.70
C THR A 486 5.85 22.78 2.18
N GLY A 487 5.90 24.05 2.59
CA GLY A 487 4.78 24.75 3.22
C GLY A 487 4.85 24.69 4.74
N THR A 488 4.08 25.56 5.39
CA THR A 488 4.02 25.67 6.85
C THR A 488 3.17 24.51 7.39
N PRO A 489 3.72 23.64 8.26
CA PRO A 489 2.93 22.62 8.93
C PRO A 489 1.77 23.27 9.70
N HIS A 490 0.56 22.85 9.39
CA HIS A 490 -0.66 23.28 10.04
C HIS A 490 -1.30 22.09 10.75
N ALA A 491 -1.60 22.28 12.03
CA ALA A 491 -2.42 21.37 12.81
C ALA A 491 -3.46 22.17 13.59
N GLN A 492 -4.71 21.70 13.56
CA GLN A 492 -5.79 22.32 14.32
C GLN A 492 -5.77 21.78 15.75
N ALA A 493 -5.83 22.69 16.73
CA ALA A 493 -6.04 22.31 18.12
C ALA A 493 -7.50 21.90 18.32
N LEU A 494 -7.72 20.76 18.97
CA LEU A 494 -9.02 20.27 19.37
C LEU A 494 -9.03 20.12 20.89
N ASN A 495 -10.14 20.45 21.54
CA ASN A 495 -10.28 20.31 22.98
C ASN A 495 -11.40 19.29 23.25
N PRO A 496 -11.08 18.08 23.74
CA PRO A 496 -12.09 17.16 24.24
C PRO A 496 -12.92 17.83 25.35
N HIS A 497 -14.23 17.68 25.28
CA HIS A 497 -15.16 18.21 26.27
C HIS A 497 -15.67 17.08 27.16
N GLY A 498 -15.14 17.02 28.38
CA GLY A 498 -15.48 15.97 29.34
C GLY A 498 -15.02 14.59 28.88
N ARG A 499 -15.96 13.76 28.39
CA ARG A 499 -15.73 12.39 27.91
C ARG A 499 -15.97 12.24 26.41
N ALA A 500 -16.05 13.34 25.68
CA ALA A 500 -16.34 13.31 24.26
C ALA A 500 -15.42 14.25 23.47
N LEU A 501 -15.17 13.90 22.22
CA LEU A 501 -14.65 14.80 21.20
C LEU A 501 -15.53 14.69 19.96
N THR A 502 -16.09 15.81 19.52
CA THR A 502 -16.83 15.89 18.25
C THR A 502 -15.93 16.51 17.19
N ALA A 503 -15.91 15.90 16.00
CA ALA A 503 -15.19 16.40 14.83
C ALA A 503 -16.10 16.37 13.60
N GLU A 504 -15.96 17.40 12.75
CA GLU A 504 -16.60 17.46 11.43
C GLU A 504 -15.59 16.97 10.39
N ILE A 505 -15.98 15.95 9.63
CA ILE A 505 -15.11 15.27 8.66
C ILE A 505 -15.65 15.53 7.24
N PRO A 506 -15.13 16.56 6.53
CA PRO A 506 -15.58 16.85 5.17
C PRO A 506 -15.36 15.66 4.23
N ALA A 507 -16.25 15.52 3.25
CA ALA A 507 -16.10 14.54 2.16
C ALA A 507 -14.71 14.64 1.50
N GLY A 508 -14.13 13.50 1.15
CA GLY A 508 -12.82 13.41 0.51
C GLY A 508 -11.64 13.82 1.40
N THR A 509 -11.76 13.74 2.73
CA THR A 509 -10.67 14.05 3.65
C THR A 509 -10.32 12.89 4.58
N ALA A 510 -9.05 12.84 5.00
CA ALA A 510 -8.65 12.05 6.15
C ALA A 510 -8.13 12.98 7.25
N GLN A 511 -8.62 12.79 8.48
CA GLN A 511 -8.20 13.54 9.65
C GLN A 511 -7.49 12.61 10.64
N LEU A 512 -6.26 12.96 10.98
CA LEU A 512 -5.44 12.27 11.97
C LEU A 512 -5.45 13.10 13.24
N ILE A 513 -6.17 12.64 14.25
CA ILE A 513 -6.41 13.33 15.52
C ILE A 513 -5.61 12.62 16.61
N THR A 514 -4.55 13.25 17.10
CA THR A 514 -3.78 12.74 18.25
C THR A 514 -4.25 13.40 19.54
N LEU A 515 -4.67 12.58 20.50
CA LEU A 515 -5.19 12.96 21.81
C LEU A 515 -4.18 12.62 22.90
N THR A 516 -3.96 13.58 23.79
CA THR A 516 -3.05 13.46 24.94
C THR A 516 -3.78 13.82 26.22
N ARG A 517 -3.30 13.26 27.32
CA ARG A 517 -3.87 13.42 28.66
C ARG A 517 -3.52 14.76 29.28
#